data_AF-A0A350V5X9-F1
#
_entry.id   AF-A0A350V5X9-F1
#
_cell.length_a   1.000
_cell.length_b   1.000
_cell.length_c   1.000
_cell.angle_alpha   90.00
_cell.angle_beta   90.00
_cell.angle_gamma   90.00
#
_symmetry.space_group_name_H-M   'P 1'
#
loop_
_entity.id
_entity.type
_entity.pdbx_description
1 polymer ?
#
loop_
_entity_poly.entity_id
_entity_poly.type
_entity_poly.pdbx_seq_one_letter_code
_entity_poly.pdbx_strand_id
1 'polypeptide(L)'
;YCINNIKFNSAKYRAELHEVHRKSIELDLLKLYKEGYLNLLKFWNIFINSVEINQVQWAEEFAEAHYSDLEPDIREGAINFARAIVAYKKQDYDKALEILNRTKLSQFLFKLSIKTFYLRIYFEKGDYQSAGFALDSYKQFLYKNKTISDTYRSNYLNFAAMYNEIMKAASGEKRSTKEELLEKIESFSSNIHSKQWLLEMIDHIE
;
A
#
# COMPACT_ATOMS: atom_id res chain seq x y z
N TYR A 1 11.23 -14.37 -10.13
CA TYR A 1 10.14 -15.31 -10.47
C TYR A 1 8.86 -14.98 -9.70
N CYS A 2 8.80 -15.12 -8.37
CA CYS A 2 7.56 -14.91 -7.60
C CYS A 2 6.96 -13.50 -7.77
N ILE A 3 7.77 -12.45 -7.68
CA ILE A 3 7.33 -11.04 -7.84
C ILE A 3 6.56 -10.82 -9.16
N ASN A 4 7.01 -11.44 -10.25
CA ASN A 4 6.37 -11.29 -11.57
C ASN A 4 5.06 -12.10 -11.69
N ASN A 5 4.86 -13.10 -10.82
CA ASN A 5 3.73 -14.03 -10.86
C ASN A 5 2.66 -13.76 -9.78
N ILE A 6 2.89 -12.81 -8.87
CA ILE A 6 1.88 -12.38 -7.87
C ILE A 6 0.55 -12.00 -8.55
N LYS A 7 0.58 -11.47 -9.78
CA LYS A 7 -0.62 -11.13 -10.56
C LYS A 7 -1.47 -12.32 -11.01
N PHE A 8 -0.96 -13.55 -10.98
CA PHE A 8 -1.68 -14.75 -11.45
C PHE A 8 -2.25 -15.59 -10.30
N ASN A 9 -1.52 -15.72 -9.19
CA ASN A 9 -1.99 -16.37 -7.98
C ASN A 9 -1.33 -15.73 -6.76
N SER A 10 -1.89 -14.59 -6.35
CA SER A 10 -1.33 -13.72 -5.30
C SER A 10 -1.02 -14.50 -4.02
N ALA A 11 -1.93 -15.33 -3.54
CA ALA A 11 -1.75 -16.08 -2.29
C ALA A 11 -0.57 -17.05 -2.36
N LYS A 12 -0.51 -17.91 -3.39
CA LYS A 12 0.56 -18.91 -3.55
C LYS A 12 1.94 -18.25 -3.67
N TYR A 13 2.09 -17.31 -4.59
CA TYR A 13 3.40 -16.71 -4.87
C TYR A 13 3.89 -15.80 -3.75
N ARG A 14 2.99 -15.18 -2.98
CA ARG A 14 3.37 -14.41 -1.79
C ARG A 14 3.82 -15.30 -0.64
N ALA A 15 3.18 -16.46 -0.45
CA ALA A 15 3.61 -17.43 0.54
C ALA A 15 5.02 -17.97 0.20
N GLU A 16 5.24 -18.40 -1.05
CA GLU A 16 6.57 -18.84 -1.50
C GLU A 16 7.62 -17.72 -1.37
N LEU A 17 7.27 -16.48 -1.72
CA LEU A 17 8.17 -15.33 -1.57
C LEU A 17 8.50 -15.04 -0.10
N HIS A 18 7.54 -15.22 0.80
CA HIS A 18 7.76 -15.07 2.24
C HIS A 18 8.78 -16.10 2.74
N GLU A 19 8.70 -17.37 2.33
CA GLU A 19 9.71 -18.39 2.66
C GLU A 19 11.10 -18.02 2.16
N VAL A 20 11.19 -17.49 0.93
CA VAL A 20 12.46 -17.03 0.35
C VAL A 20 13.03 -15.87 1.16
N HIS A 21 12.18 -14.92 1.59
CA HIS A 21 12.61 -13.82 2.43
C HIS A 21 13.11 -14.30 3.80
N ARG A 22 12.41 -15.22 4.46
CA ARG A 22 12.85 -15.80 5.75
C ARG A 22 14.22 -16.45 5.64
N LYS A 23 14.41 -17.31 4.63
CA LYS A 23 15.73 -17.93 4.36
C LYS A 23 16.82 -16.91 4.06
N SER A 24 16.48 -15.83 3.34
CA SER A 24 17.45 -14.76 3.04
C SER A 24 17.90 -14.01 4.30
N ILE A 25 17.01 -13.89 5.31
CA ILE A 25 17.32 -13.30 6.61
C ILE A 25 18.20 -14.26 7.42
N GLU A 26 17.83 -15.54 7.49
CA GLU A 26 18.60 -16.59 8.19
C GLU A 26 20.04 -16.72 7.69
N LEU A 27 20.25 -16.50 6.39
CA LEU A 27 21.57 -16.54 5.75
C LEU A 27 22.31 -15.19 5.76
N ASP A 28 21.79 -14.17 6.46
CA ASP A 28 22.33 -12.81 6.54
C ASP A 28 22.59 -12.14 5.16
N LEU A 29 21.72 -12.44 4.17
CA LEU A 29 21.84 -11.93 2.80
C LEU A 29 21.14 -10.58 2.61
N LEU A 30 20.77 -9.91 3.70
CA LEU A 30 20.04 -8.64 3.66
C LEU A 30 20.96 -7.45 3.37
N LYS A 31 22.17 -7.45 3.93
CA LYS A 31 23.14 -6.33 3.96
C LYS A 31 24.07 -6.28 2.75
N LEU A 32 23.60 -6.76 1.60
CA LEU A 32 24.38 -6.83 0.36
C LEU A 32 24.27 -5.56 -0.50
N TYR A 33 23.78 -4.46 0.06
CA TYR A 33 23.63 -3.18 -0.63
C TYR A 33 24.72 -2.19 -0.16
N LYS A 34 24.83 -1.05 -0.86
CA LYS A 34 25.86 -0.03 -0.68
C LYS A 34 26.23 0.18 0.81
N GLU A 35 27.53 0.15 1.10
CA GLU A 35 28.08 0.37 2.46
C GLU A 35 27.53 -0.57 3.55
N GLY A 36 27.00 -1.74 3.17
CA GLY A 36 26.47 -2.73 4.12
C GLY A 36 25.05 -2.43 4.63
N TYR A 37 24.36 -1.45 4.05
CA TYR A 37 22.99 -1.15 4.42
C TYR A 37 22.00 -2.11 3.78
N LEU A 38 20.80 -2.21 4.35
CA LEU A 38 19.64 -2.83 3.73
C LEU A 38 18.98 -1.81 2.79
N ASN A 39 18.72 -2.22 1.56
CA ASN A 39 17.97 -1.41 0.61
C ASN A 39 16.51 -1.21 1.08
N LEU A 40 16.02 0.04 1.06
CA LEU A 40 14.66 0.37 1.52
C LEU A 40 13.55 -0.38 0.76
N LEU A 41 13.68 -0.55 -0.56
CA LEU A 41 12.68 -1.29 -1.35
C LEU A 41 12.69 -2.77 -0.97
N LYS A 42 13.86 -3.36 -0.67
CA LYS A 42 13.95 -4.75 -0.20
C LYS A 42 13.29 -4.90 1.18
N PHE A 43 13.61 -4.02 2.12
CA PHE A 43 12.95 -3.97 3.43
C PHE A 43 11.42 -3.90 3.27
N TRP A 44 10.95 -2.96 2.43
CA TRP A 44 9.53 -2.76 2.20
C TRP A 44 8.84 -3.95 1.56
N ASN A 45 9.48 -4.59 0.57
CA ASN A 45 8.94 -5.77 -0.09
C ASN A 45 8.81 -6.95 0.88
N ILE A 46 9.76 -7.13 1.80
CA ILE A 46 9.67 -8.16 2.84
C ILE A 46 8.52 -7.87 3.80
N PHE A 47 8.47 -6.64 4.30
CA PHE A 47 7.45 -6.19 5.23
C PHE A 47 6.04 -6.31 4.64
N ILE A 48 5.77 -5.67 3.50
CA ILE A 48 4.44 -5.68 2.86
C ILE A 48 4.03 -7.08 2.44
N ASN A 49 4.94 -7.89 1.88
CA ASN A 49 4.56 -9.25 1.51
C ASN A 49 4.03 -10.05 2.70
N SER A 50 4.64 -9.87 3.87
CA SER A 50 4.26 -10.55 5.11
C SER A 50 2.94 -10.03 5.66
N VAL A 51 2.72 -8.71 5.61
CA VAL A 51 1.43 -8.09 5.93
C VAL A 51 0.29 -8.62 5.04
N GLU A 52 0.53 -8.74 3.73
CA GLU A 52 -0.47 -9.18 2.74
C GLU A 52 -0.86 -10.66 2.88
N ILE A 53 0.00 -11.50 3.48
CA ILE A 53 -0.32 -12.90 3.81
C ILE A 53 -0.78 -13.06 5.27
N ASN A 54 -1.21 -11.97 5.91
CA ASN A 54 -1.68 -11.92 7.30
C ASN A 54 -0.65 -12.36 8.37
N GLN A 55 0.64 -12.38 8.03
CA GLN A 55 1.75 -12.57 8.99
C GLN A 55 2.12 -11.22 9.63
N VAL A 56 1.15 -10.53 10.22
CA VAL A 56 1.29 -9.15 10.71
C VAL A 56 2.28 -9.06 11.88
N GLN A 57 2.22 -10.00 12.83
CA GLN A 57 3.15 -10.05 13.96
C GLN A 57 4.60 -10.24 13.47
N TRP A 58 4.82 -11.20 12.56
CA TRP A 58 6.15 -11.41 11.98
C TRP A 58 6.64 -10.17 11.24
N ALA A 59 5.76 -9.47 10.52
CA ALA A 59 6.13 -8.24 9.82
C ALA A 59 6.55 -7.12 10.78
N GLU A 60 5.86 -6.98 11.92
CA GLU A 60 6.21 -6.06 13.00
C GLU A 60 7.58 -6.40 13.59
N GLU A 61 7.81 -7.66 13.96
CA GLU A 61 9.09 -8.15 14.48
C GLU A 61 10.24 -7.94 13.49
N PHE A 62 10.02 -8.25 12.21
CA PHE A 62 10.99 -7.99 11.14
C PHE A 62 11.33 -6.50 11.02
N ALA A 63 10.33 -5.63 11.03
CA ALA A 63 10.54 -4.19 10.89
C ALA A 63 11.36 -3.63 12.06
N GLU A 64 11.01 -4.01 13.30
CA GLU A 64 11.73 -3.60 14.51
C GLU A 64 13.16 -4.15 14.57
N ALA A 65 13.39 -5.37 14.07
CA ALA A 65 14.73 -5.97 14.05
C ALA A 65 15.66 -5.34 12.99
N HIS A 66 15.12 -4.88 11.86
CA HIS A 66 15.92 -4.52 10.68
C HIS A 66 15.84 -3.06 10.24
N TYR A 67 15.04 -2.20 10.90
CA TYR A 67 15.01 -0.78 10.51
C TYR A 67 16.36 -0.09 10.72
N SER A 68 17.14 -0.50 11.72
CA SER A 68 18.49 0.02 11.97
C SER A 68 19.51 -0.36 10.89
N ASP A 69 19.20 -1.39 10.10
CA ASP A 69 20.04 -1.80 8.97
C ASP A 69 19.86 -0.89 7.74
N LEU A 70 18.83 -0.04 7.72
CA LEU A 70 18.64 0.97 6.66
C LEU A 70 19.65 2.12 6.79
N GLU A 71 19.76 2.95 5.75
CA GLU A 71 20.55 4.19 5.83
C GLU A 71 19.98 5.13 6.92
N PRO A 72 20.83 5.78 7.74
CA PRO A 72 20.41 6.59 8.90
C PRO A 72 19.26 7.57 8.61
N ASP A 73 19.33 8.26 7.47
CA ASP A 73 18.40 9.33 7.09
C ASP A 73 16.97 8.83 6.81
N ILE A 74 16.79 7.52 6.56
CA ILE A 74 15.48 6.94 6.23
C ILE A 74 14.92 6.01 7.31
N ARG A 75 15.72 5.66 8.33
CA ARG A 75 15.33 4.69 9.39
C ARG A 75 14.03 5.08 10.07
N GLU A 76 13.96 6.31 10.55
CA GLU A 76 12.81 6.83 11.30
C GLU A 76 11.55 6.85 10.45
N GLY A 77 11.66 7.33 9.21
CA GLY A 77 10.56 7.34 8.26
C GLY A 77 10.06 5.92 7.92
N ALA A 78 10.98 4.98 7.72
CA ALA A 78 10.65 3.61 7.36
C ALA A 78 9.95 2.85 8.51
N ILE A 79 10.49 2.94 9.73
CA ILE A 79 9.88 2.26 10.89
C ILE A 79 8.54 2.88 11.28
N ASN A 80 8.41 4.20 11.22
CA ASN A 80 7.12 4.86 11.45
C ASN A 80 6.10 4.41 10.40
N PHE A 81 6.48 4.34 9.13
CA PHE A 81 5.55 3.88 8.11
C PHE A 81 5.13 2.41 8.32
N ALA A 82 6.07 1.53 8.68
CA ALA A 82 5.77 0.14 9.01
C ALA A 82 4.78 0.03 10.20
N ARG A 83 5.05 0.76 11.29
CA ARG A 83 4.16 0.81 12.47
C ARG A 83 2.76 1.33 12.14
N ALA A 84 2.64 2.32 11.26
CA ALA A 84 1.34 2.81 10.80
C ALA A 84 0.54 1.72 10.07
N ILE A 85 1.20 0.92 9.22
CA ILE A 85 0.55 -0.19 8.51
C ILE A 85 0.14 -1.31 9.47
N VAL A 86 0.98 -1.61 10.48
CA VAL A 86 0.61 -2.56 11.54
C VAL A 86 -0.61 -2.05 12.30
N ALA A 87 -0.67 -0.78 12.69
CA ALA A 87 -1.83 -0.18 13.35
C ALA A 87 -3.08 -0.26 12.46
N TYR A 88 -2.96 0.10 11.18
CA TYR A 88 -4.05 -0.04 10.20
C TYR A 88 -4.56 -1.48 10.09
N LYS A 89 -3.66 -2.47 10.03
CA LYS A 89 -4.06 -3.90 9.97
C LYS A 89 -4.69 -4.40 11.27
N LYS A 90 -4.35 -3.80 12.41
CA LYS A 90 -5.01 -4.01 13.70
C LYS A 90 -6.31 -3.19 13.84
N GLN A 91 -6.76 -2.51 12.77
CA GLN A 91 -7.93 -1.62 12.74
C GLN A 91 -7.86 -0.44 13.72
N ASP A 92 -6.66 -0.12 14.22
CA ASP A 92 -6.39 1.06 15.04
C ASP A 92 -6.12 2.27 14.12
N TYR A 93 -7.20 2.75 13.49
CA TYR A 93 -7.13 3.75 12.44
C TYR A 93 -6.64 5.12 12.95
N ASP A 94 -6.99 5.51 14.17
CA ASP A 94 -6.58 6.80 14.72
C ASP A 94 -5.08 6.83 15.00
N LYS A 95 -4.54 5.76 15.58
CA LYS A 95 -3.10 5.60 15.73
C LYS A 95 -2.38 5.52 14.39
N ALA A 96 -2.95 4.82 13.41
CA ALA A 96 -2.38 4.77 12.07
C ALA A 96 -2.26 6.17 11.46
N LEU A 97 -3.32 7.00 11.54
CA LEU A 97 -3.30 8.38 11.06
C LEU A 97 -2.29 9.26 11.82
N GLU A 98 -2.23 9.15 13.15
CA GLU A 98 -1.25 9.86 13.98
C GLU A 98 0.17 9.58 13.50
N ILE A 99 0.50 8.30 13.30
CA ILE A 99 1.84 7.88 12.86
C ILE A 99 2.11 8.33 11.42
N LEU A 100 1.15 8.18 10.49
CA LEU A 100 1.31 8.62 9.11
C LEU A 100 1.58 10.13 9.03
N ASN A 101 0.91 10.94 9.85
CA ASN A 101 1.07 12.40 9.86
C ASN A 101 2.49 12.86 10.21
N ARG A 102 3.19 12.11 11.07
CA ARG A 102 4.59 12.40 11.43
C ARG A 102 5.62 11.65 10.58
N THR A 103 5.19 10.72 9.71
CA THR A 103 6.08 9.91 8.89
C THR A 103 6.69 10.74 7.75
N LYS A 104 8.03 10.81 7.70
CA LYS A 104 8.76 11.54 6.66
C LYS A 104 9.60 10.59 5.82
N LEU A 105 9.15 10.36 4.58
CA LEU A 105 9.91 9.65 3.55
C LEU A 105 10.02 10.54 2.30
N SER A 106 11.23 10.78 1.83
CA SER A 106 11.51 11.69 0.71
C SER A 106 11.12 11.10 -0.64
N GLN A 107 11.27 9.78 -0.77
CA GLN A 107 11.06 9.02 -1.99
C GLN A 107 9.60 9.05 -2.45
N PHE A 108 9.39 9.36 -3.73
CA PHE A 108 8.06 9.57 -4.31
C PHE A 108 7.09 8.40 -4.09
N LEU A 109 7.56 7.16 -4.30
CA LEU A 109 6.74 5.95 -4.18
C LEU A 109 6.20 5.75 -2.76
N PHE A 110 7.00 6.08 -1.75
CA PHE A 110 6.60 5.98 -0.35
C PHE A 110 5.61 7.08 0.04
N LYS A 111 5.82 8.32 -0.43
CA LYS A 111 4.82 9.39 -0.27
C LYS A 111 3.48 9.04 -0.89
N LEU A 112 3.50 8.44 -2.09
CA LEU A 112 2.29 7.98 -2.76
C LEU A 112 1.61 6.87 -1.96
N SER A 113 2.38 5.93 -1.42
CA SER A 113 1.86 4.83 -0.57
C SER A 113 1.22 5.37 0.70
N ILE A 114 1.85 6.32 1.41
CA ILE A 114 1.27 7.00 2.58
C ILE A 114 -0.07 7.64 2.22
N LYS A 115 -0.14 8.33 1.07
CA LYS A 115 -1.40 8.93 0.59
C LYS A 115 -2.46 7.88 0.24
N THR A 116 -2.07 6.73 -0.31
CA THR A 116 -2.99 5.59 -0.49
C THR A 116 -3.55 5.12 0.85
N PHE A 117 -2.73 5.02 1.91
CA PHE A 117 -3.22 4.61 3.23
C PHE A 117 -4.17 5.63 3.88
N TYR A 118 -3.95 6.93 3.69
CA TYR A 118 -4.95 7.93 4.12
C TYR A 118 -6.32 7.67 3.49
N LEU A 119 -6.35 7.40 2.19
CA LEU A 119 -7.61 7.08 1.49
C LEU A 119 -8.27 5.83 2.07
N ARG A 120 -7.51 4.74 2.22
CA ARG A 120 -8.06 3.50 2.78
C ARG A 120 -8.62 3.68 4.18
N ILE A 121 -7.87 4.36 5.05
CA ILE A 121 -8.29 4.61 6.43
C ILE A 121 -9.57 5.46 6.47
N TYR A 122 -9.62 6.58 5.74
CA TYR A 122 -10.82 7.43 5.75
C TYR A 122 -12.05 6.70 5.18
N PHE A 123 -11.87 5.90 4.14
CA PHE A 123 -12.94 5.08 3.59
C PHE A 123 -13.47 4.06 4.62
N GLU A 124 -12.58 3.28 5.24
CA GLU A 124 -12.96 2.25 6.21
C GLU A 124 -13.55 2.83 7.51
N LYS A 125 -13.19 4.07 7.87
CA LYS A 125 -13.84 4.82 8.96
C LYS A 125 -15.23 5.38 8.58
N GLY A 126 -15.63 5.33 7.30
CA GLY A 126 -16.84 6.00 6.81
C GLY A 126 -16.73 7.54 6.75
N ASP A 127 -15.53 8.11 6.90
CA ASP A 127 -15.29 9.55 6.78
C ASP A 127 -15.09 9.92 5.31
N TYR A 128 -16.18 9.89 4.55
CA TYR A 128 -16.16 10.15 3.11
C TYR A 128 -15.79 11.59 2.76
N GLN A 129 -15.98 12.54 3.69
CA GLN A 129 -15.56 13.93 3.51
C GLN A 129 -14.03 14.03 3.51
N SER A 130 -13.36 13.47 4.53
CA SER A 130 -11.90 13.44 4.60
C SER A 130 -11.30 12.60 3.47
N ALA A 131 -11.96 11.49 3.09
CA ALA A 131 -11.59 10.69 1.93
C ALA A 131 -11.58 11.52 0.63
N GLY A 132 -12.60 12.37 0.41
CA GLY A 132 -12.66 13.26 -0.75
C GLY A 132 -11.49 14.25 -0.79
N PHE A 133 -11.21 14.93 0.33
CA PHE A 133 -10.06 15.85 0.41
C PHE A 133 -8.71 15.14 0.21
N ALA A 134 -8.56 13.94 0.78
CA ALA A 134 -7.37 13.13 0.58
C ALA A 134 -7.22 12.71 -0.89
N LEU A 135 -8.32 12.42 -1.58
CA LEU A 135 -8.33 12.00 -2.99
C LEU A 135 -7.90 13.12 -3.92
N ASP A 136 -8.32 14.36 -3.65
CA ASP A 136 -7.88 15.52 -4.41
C ASP A 136 -6.38 15.77 -4.21
N SER A 137 -5.90 15.69 -2.96
CA SER A 137 -4.46 15.76 -2.65
C SER A 137 -3.66 14.66 -3.36
N TYR A 138 -4.23 13.45 -3.42
CA TYR A 138 -3.65 12.29 -4.09
C TYR A 138 -3.47 12.52 -5.59
N LYS A 139 -4.53 12.94 -6.29
CA LYS A 139 -4.51 13.25 -7.72
C LYS A 139 -3.53 14.38 -8.03
N GLN A 140 -3.56 15.48 -7.26
CA GLN A 140 -2.62 16.59 -7.44
C GLN A 140 -1.16 16.15 -7.29
N PHE A 141 -0.86 15.30 -6.30
CA PHE A 141 0.48 14.77 -6.10
C PHE A 141 0.95 13.92 -7.28
N LEU A 142 0.07 13.09 -7.85
CA LEU A 142 0.34 12.32 -9.06
C LEU A 142 0.62 13.23 -10.27
N TYR A 143 -0.24 14.22 -10.54
CA TYR A 143 -0.08 15.10 -11.71
C TYR A 143 1.18 15.95 -11.66
N LYS A 144 1.60 16.40 -10.47
CA LYS A 144 2.81 17.22 -10.30
C LYS A 144 4.10 16.45 -10.55
N ASN A 145 4.11 15.14 -10.37
CA ASN A 145 5.32 14.34 -10.51
C ASN A 145 5.50 13.83 -11.95
N LYS A 146 6.54 14.27 -12.65
CA LYS A 146 6.86 13.81 -14.02
C LYS A 146 7.90 12.68 -14.08
N THR A 147 8.35 12.17 -12.93
CA THR A 147 9.45 11.19 -12.84
C THR A 147 9.00 9.74 -13.01
N ILE A 148 7.70 9.45 -12.93
CA ILE A 148 7.14 8.11 -13.18
C ILE A 148 6.69 7.95 -14.63
N SER A 149 6.78 6.71 -15.13
CA SER A 149 6.28 6.36 -16.47
C SER A 149 4.78 6.54 -16.60
N ASP A 150 4.30 6.75 -17.83
CA ASP A 150 2.88 6.95 -18.09
C ASP A 150 2.04 5.73 -17.70
N THR A 151 2.53 4.52 -17.92
CA THR A 151 1.89 3.28 -17.44
C THR A 151 1.80 3.23 -15.92
N TYR A 152 2.85 3.65 -15.21
CA TYR A 152 2.80 3.67 -13.76
C TYR A 152 1.77 4.69 -13.27
N ARG A 153 1.77 5.89 -13.87
CA ARG A 153 0.81 6.95 -13.58
C ARG A 153 -0.63 6.53 -13.86
N SER A 154 -0.90 5.89 -14.99
CA SER A 154 -2.25 5.43 -15.36
C SER A 154 -2.80 4.46 -14.32
N ASN A 155 -1.97 3.54 -13.80
CA ASN A 155 -2.42 2.57 -12.80
C ASN A 155 -2.92 3.23 -11.50
N TYR A 156 -2.29 4.33 -11.08
CA TYR A 156 -2.70 5.08 -9.90
C TYR A 156 -3.87 6.04 -10.16
N LEU A 157 -3.96 6.60 -11.37
CA LEU A 157 -5.12 7.39 -11.77
C LEU A 157 -6.37 6.51 -11.90
N ASN A 158 -6.24 5.29 -12.41
CA ASN A 158 -7.32 4.31 -12.44
C ASN A 158 -7.78 3.95 -11.02
N PHE A 159 -6.83 3.76 -10.08
CA PHE A 159 -7.18 3.59 -8.67
C PHE A 159 -7.97 4.79 -8.13
N ALA A 160 -7.50 6.02 -8.37
CA ALA A 160 -8.20 7.22 -7.91
C ALA A 160 -9.59 7.39 -8.54
N ALA A 161 -9.75 6.99 -9.80
CA ALA A 161 -11.03 7.01 -10.50
C ALA A 161 -12.00 5.97 -9.90
N MET A 162 -11.54 4.73 -9.73
CA MET A 162 -12.36 3.65 -9.14
C MET A 162 -12.72 3.95 -7.68
N TYR A 163 -11.75 4.40 -6.88
CA TYR A 163 -11.96 4.83 -5.50
C TYR A 163 -13.09 5.87 -5.40
N ASN A 164 -13.09 6.86 -6.28
CA ASN A 164 -14.13 7.90 -6.30
C ASN A 164 -15.53 7.33 -6.54
N GLU A 165 -15.66 6.36 -7.43
CA GLU A 165 -16.96 5.75 -7.74
C GLU A 165 -17.47 4.92 -6.57
N ILE A 166 -16.59 4.09 -5.97
CA ILE A 166 -16.90 3.30 -4.79
C ILE A 166 -17.28 4.22 -3.63
N MET A 167 -16.53 5.30 -3.41
CA MET A 167 -16.82 6.29 -2.36
C MET A 167 -18.18 6.95 -2.55
N LYS A 168 -18.56 7.31 -3.78
CA LYS A 168 -19.87 7.90 -4.08
C LYS A 168 -21.02 6.91 -3.91
N ALA A 169 -20.78 5.64 -4.22
CA ALA A 169 -21.73 4.56 -3.97
C ALA A 169 -21.93 4.35 -2.47
N ALA A 170 -20.83 4.20 -1.73
CA ALA A 170 -20.84 3.98 -0.28
C ALA A 170 -21.42 5.17 0.51
N SER A 171 -21.21 6.40 0.06
CA SER A 171 -21.77 7.60 0.69
C SER A 171 -23.26 7.84 0.35
N GLY A 172 -23.83 7.08 -0.57
CA GLY A 172 -25.18 7.29 -1.10
C GLY A 172 -25.33 8.48 -2.05
N GLU A 173 -24.24 9.17 -2.41
CA GLU A 173 -24.24 10.28 -3.39
C GLU A 173 -24.66 9.80 -4.78
N LYS A 174 -24.30 8.56 -5.13
CA LYS A 174 -24.62 7.94 -6.41
C LYS A 174 -25.11 6.52 -6.18
N ARG A 175 -26.24 6.16 -6.78
CA ARG A 175 -26.62 4.73 -6.88
C ARG A 175 -25.75 4.07 -7.93
N SER A 176 -24.95 3.10 -7.51
CA SER A 176 -24.22 2.21 -8.40
C SER A 176 -24.35 0.80 -7.86
N THR A 177 -24.67 -0.16 -8.73
CA THR A 177 -24.74 -1.55 -8.31
C THR A 177 -23.34 -2.14 -8.17
N LYS A 178 -23.24 -3.21 -7.39
CA LYS A 178 -22.01 -4.00 -7.28
C LYS A 178 -21.50 -4.43 -8.65
N GLU A 179 -22.39 -4.90 -9.52
CA GLU A 179 -22.07 -5.38 -10.87
C GLU A 179 -21.49 -4.25 -11.73
N GLU A 180 -22.07 -3.04 -11.69
CA GLU A 180 -21.56 -1.88 -12.44
C GLU A 180 -20.12 -1.51 -12.02
N LEU A 181 -19.82 -1.59 -10.73
CA LEU A 181 -18.49 -1.29 -10.21
C LEU A 181 -17.48 -2.38 -10.58
N LEU A 182 -17.89 -3.65 -10.57
CA LEU A 182 -17.07 -4.77 -11.05
C LEU A 182 -16.82 -4.70 -12.56
N GLU A 183 -17.83 -4.39 -13.38
CA GLU A 183 -17.63 -4.21 -14.81
C GLU A 183 -16.67 -3.05 -15.09
N LYS A 184 -16.80 -1.95 -14.34
CA LYS A 184 -15.90 -0.81 -14.46
C LYS A 184 -14.47 -1.16 -14.09
N ILE A 185 -14.23 -1.93 -13.02
CA ILE A 185 -12.87 -2.30 -12.62
C ILE A 185 -12.20 -3.22 -13.65
N GLU A 186 -12.97 -4.07 -14.33
CA GLU A 186 -12.47 -4.93 -15.40
C GLU A 186 -12.32 -4.19 -16.74
N SER A 187 -13.02 -3.08 -16.94
CA SER A 187 -12.91 -2.26 -18.16
C SER A 187 -11.56 -1.55 -18.30
N PHE A 188 -10.78 -1.41 -17.23
CA PHE A 188 -9.48 -0.75 -17.28
C PHE A 188 -8.47 -1.57 -18.10
N SER A 189 -8.01 -0.99 -19.21
CA SER A 189 -7.01 -1.59 -20.11
C SER A 189 -5.62 -1.77 -19.50
N SER A 190 -5.35 -1.09 -18.39
CA SER A 190 -4.10 -1.16 -17.62
C SER A 190 -4.37 -1.65 -16.21
N ASN A 191 -3.33 -2.22 -15.57
CA ASN A 191 -3.44 -2.72 -14.22
C ASN A 191 -3.88 -1.59 -13.26
N ILE A 192 -4.64 -1.92 -12.22
CA ILE A 192 -5.09 -0.94 -11.24
C ILE A 192 -4.31 -1.11 -9.95
N HIS A 193 -3.78 0.00 -9.43
CA HIS A 193 -3.11 -0.03 -8.14
C HIS A 193 -4.09 -0.48 -7.05
N SER A 194 -3.66 -1.34 -6.13
CA SER A 194 -4.49 -1.81 -5.02
C SER A 194 -5.82 -2.47 -5.45
N LYS A 195 -5.84 -3.19 -6.60
CA LYS A 195 -7.05 -3.88 -7.11
C LYS A 195 -7.77 -4.69 -6.04
N GLN A 196 -7.04 -5.49 -5.27
CA GLN A 196 -7.59 -6.37 -4.24
C GLN A 196 -8.41 -5.60 -3.20
N TRP A 197 -7.86 -4.49 -2.69
CA TRP A 197 -8.56 -3.65 -1.72
C TRP A 197 -9.81 -3.00 -2.33
N LEU A 198 -9.77 -2.58 -3.60
CA LEU A 198 -10.96 -2.03 -4.28
C LEU A 198 -12.08 -3.08 -4.40
N LEU A 199 -11.73 -4.33 -4.72
CA LEU A 199 -12.69 -5.43 -4.80
C LEU A 199 -13.32 -5.70 -3.43
N GLU A 200 -12.51 -5.73 -2.36
CA GLU A 200 -13.00 -5.87 -0.98
C GLU A 200 -13.98 -4.76 -0.63
N MET A 201 -13.71 -3.51 -1.01
CA MET A 201 -14.64 -2.40 -0.76
C MET A 201 -15.93 -2.50 -1.58
N ILE A 202 -15.86 -2.99 -2.82
CA ILE A 202 -17.05 -3.25 -3.66
C ILE A 202 -17.92 -4.35 -3.02
N ASP A 203 -17.33 -5.36 -2.41
CA ASP A 203 -18.06 -6.42 -1.72
C ASP A 203 -18.87 -5.94 -0.51
N HIS A 204 -18.50 -4.78 0.06
CA HIS A 204 -19.22 -4.13 1.16
C HIS A 204 -20.33 -3.17 0.72
N ILE A 205 -20.50 -2.93 -0.59
CA ILE A 205 -21.59 -2.12 -1.11
C ILE A 205 -22.86 -2.97 -1.18
N GLU A 206 -23.93 -2.48 -0.55
CA GLU A 206 -25.29 -3.07 -0.57
C GLU A 206 -26.00 -2.92 -1.92
#